data_AF-A0A7C3M1U1-F1
#
_entry.id   AF-A0A7C3M1U1-F1
#
_cell.length_a   1.000
_cell.length_b   1.000
_cell.length_c   1.000
_cell.angle_alpha   90.00
_cell.angle_beta   90.00
_cell.angle_gamma   90.00
#
_symmetry.space_group_name_H-M   'P 1'
#
loop_
_entity.id
_entity.type
_entity.pdbx_description
1 polymer ?
#
loop_
_entity_poly.entity_id
_entity_poly.type
_entity_poly.pdbx_seq_one_letter_code
_entity_poly.pdbx_strand_id
1 'polypeptide(L)' 'YTNFITVYMDGYSSKEVAEALLKKGVIIRDMTGYGFNAIRITIGTNEQNTRVFEILDFVLDKLK' A
#
# COMPACT_ATOMS: atom_id res chain seq x y z
N TYR A 1 -7.20 -0.71 19.91
CA TYR A 1 -7.47 0.03 18.66
C TYR A 1 -6.43 -0.34 17.63
N THR A 2 -6.83 -1.02 16.56
CA THR A 2 -5.96 -1.32 15.42
C THR A 2 -6.53 -0.56 14.23
N ASN A 3 -5.79 0.45 13.76
CA ASN A 3 -6.19 1.28 12.63
C ASN A 3 -5.26 0.97 11.44
N PHE A 4 -5.09 -0.31 11.11
CA PHE A 4 -4.31 -0.70 9.94
C PHE A 4 -5.02 -1.80 9.17
N ILE A 5 -4.87 -1.75 7.86
CA ILE A 5 -5.29 -2.80 6.94
C ILE A 5 -4.06 -3.50 6.39
N THR A 6 -4.19 -4.82 6.23
CA THR A 6 -3.21 -5.62 5.52
C THR A 6 -3.81 -6.00 4.18
N VAL A 7 -3.15 -5.62 3.09
CA VAL A 7 -3.58 -5.90 1.72
C VAL A 7 -2.61 -6.92 1.16
N TYR A 8 -3.14 -8.09 0.79
CA TYR A 8 -2.38 -9.10 0.05
C TYR A 8 -2.41 -8.75 -1.43
N MET A 9 -1.24 -8.74 -2.05
CA MET A 9 -1.08 -8.47 -3.48
C MET A 9 -0.80 -9.79 -4.17
N ASP A 10 -1.85 -10.35 -4.76
CA ASP A 10 -1.71 -11.54 -5.61
C ASP A 10 -1.41 -11.07 -7.04
N GLY A 11 -0.27 -11.49 -7.60
CA GLY A 11 0.17 -11.12 -8.95
C GLY A 11 0.98 -9.83 -9.09
N TYR A 12 1.08 -8.98 -8.04
CA TYR A 12 1.94 -7.78 -8.03
C TYR A 12 2.99 -7.87 -6.93
N SER A 13 4.16 -7.25 -7.14
CA SER A 13 5.23 -7.23 -6.15
C SER A 13 4.91 -6.20 -5.06
N SER A 14 4.59 -6.66 -3.83
CA SER A 14 4.27 -5.79 -2.69
C SER A 14 5.36 -4.78 -2.40
N LYS A 15 6.62 -5.15 -2.66
CA LYS A 15 7.78 -4.26 -2.55
C LYS A 15 7.73 -3.09 -3.53
N GLU A 16 7.44 -3.36 -4.81
CA GLU A 16 7.39 -2.30 -5.83
C GLU A 16 6.23 -1.34 -5.59
N VAL A 17 5.07 -1.89 -5.22
CA VAL A 17 3.91 -1.08 -4.85
C VAL A 17 4.21 -0.27 -3.59
N ALA A 18 4.90 -0.85 -2.61
CA ALA A 18 5.32 -0.15 -1.40
C ALA A 18 6.27 1.01 -1.66
N GLU A 19 7.31 0.80 -2.48
CA GLU A 19 8.22 1.87 -2.88
C GLU A 19 7.51 2.99 -3.65
N ALA A 20 6.59 2.63 -4.56
CA ALA A 20 5.83 3.61 -5.33
C ALA A 20 4.88 4.45 -4.46
N LEU A 21 4.19 3.81 -3.51
CA LEU A 21 3.34 4.47 -2.51
C LEU A 21 4.17 5.38 -1.59
N LEU A 22 5.35 4.91 -1.14
CA LEU A 22 6.28 5.69 -0.32
C LEU A 22 6.74 6.95 -1.05
N LYS A 23 7.10 6.86 -2.34
CA LYS A 23 7.49 8.01 -3.18
C LYS A 23 6.38 9.04 -3.32
N LYS A 24 5.11 8.63 -3.24
CA LYS A 24 3.95 9.52 -3.31
C LYS A 24 3.54 10.10 -1.95
N GLY A 25 4.27 9.77 -0.87
CA GLY A 25 4.03 10.29 0.48
C GLY A 25 3.12 9.40 1.33
N VAL A 26 2.84 8.16 0.91
CA VAL A 26 2.09 7.20 1.72
C VAL A 26 3.07 6.25 2.41
N ILE A 27 3.11 6.31 3.74
CA ILE A 27 3.97 5.42 4.53
C ILE A 27 3.25 4.08 4.71
N ILE A 28 3.72 3.07 3.99
CA ILE A 28 3.26 1.69 4.16
C ILE A 28 4.41 0.77 4.53
N ARG A 29 4.06 -0.36 5.15
CA ARG A 29 5.01 -1.36 5.59
C ARG A 29 4.83 -2.61 4.75
N ASP A 30 5.79 -2.92 3.90
CA ASP A 30 5.76 -4.19 3.18
C ASP A 30 6.10 -5.35 4.13
N MET A 31 5.45 -6.49 3.93
CA MET A 31 5.73 -7.75 4.60
C MET A 31 6.43 -8.75 3.67
N THR A 32 6.90 -8.27 2.51
CA THR A 32 7.67 -9.07 1.54
C THR A 32 8.90 -9.69 2.21
N GLY A 33 9.55 -8.95 3.12
CA GLY A 33 10.68 -9.46 3.91
C GLY A 33 10.36 -10.64 4.83
N TYR A 34 9.08 -10.93 5.09
CA TYR A 34 8.61 -12.07 5.88
C TYR A 34 8.15 -13.27 5.02
N GLY A 35 8.28 -13.19 3.69
CA GLY A 35 7.80 -14.22 2.77
C GLY A 35 6.32 -14.10 2.41
N PHE A 36 5.66 -13.01 2.81
CA PHE A 36 4.27 -12.70 2.44
C PHE A 36 4.23 -11.52 1.48
N ASN A 37 3.58 -11.71 0.33
CA ASN A 37 3.37 -10.64 -0.64
C ASN A 37 2.22 -9.72 -0.20
N ALA A 38 2.45 -8.98 0.88
CA ALA A 38 1.43 -8.16 1.53
C ALA A 38 1.99 -6.82 2.00
N ILE A 39 1.13 -5.80 2.02
CA ILE A 39 1.44 -4.47 2.53
C ILE A 39 0.52 -4.12 3.68
N ARG A 40 1.05 -3.42 4.68
CA ARG A 40 0.30 -2.91 5.82
C ARG A 40 0.18 -1.39 5.73
N ILE A 41 -1.03 -0.89 5.70
CA ILE A 41 -1.36 0.53 5.58
C ILE A 41 -2.04 0.98 6.86
N THR A 42 -1.58 2.07 7.46
CA THR A 42 -2.26 2.69 8.61
C THR A 42 -3.42 3.53 8.09
N ILE A 43 -4.64 3.22 8.52
CA ILE A 43 -5.85 3.99 8.26
C ILE A 43 -5.91 5.13 9.29
N GLY A 44 -6.01 6.35 8.77
CA GLY A 44 -6.20 7.55 9.58
C GLY A 44 -7.61 8.12 9.39
N THR A 45 -7.67 9.39 9.05
CA THR A 45 -8.91 10.10 8.68
C THR A 45 -9.40 9.70 7.30
N ASN A 46 -10.70 9.91 7.02
CA ASN A 46 -11.30 9.65 5.71
C ASN A 46 -10.55 10.35 4.56
N GLU A 47 -10.17 11.62 4.74
CA GLU A 47 -9.40 12.37 3.74
C GLU A 47 -8.04 11.73 3.45
N GLN A 48 -7.35 11.22 4.48
CA GLN A 48 -6.09 10.50 4.31
C GLN A 48 -6.31 9.18 3.56
N ASN A 49 -7.37 8.44 3.90
CA ASN A 49 -7.72 7.21 3.20
C ASN A 49 -8.02 7.46 1.73
N THR A 50 -8.82 8.46 1.38
CA THR A 50 -9.13 8.80 -0.02
C THR A 50 -7.85 9.05 -0.81
N ARG A 51 -6.92 9.83 -0.25
CA ARG A 51 -5.61 10.09 -0.85
C ARG A 51 -4.83 8.80 -1.10
N VAL A 52 -4.84 7.87 -0.14
CA VAL A 52 -4.16 6.57 -0.27
C VAL A 52 -4.79 5.74 -1.39
N PHE A 53 -6.12 5.68 -1.48
CA PHE A 53 -6.82 4.95 -2.54
C PHE A 53 -6.51 5.53 -3.92
N GLU A 54 -6.53 6.85 -4.10
CA GLU A 54 -6.18 7.50 -5.38
C GLU A 54 -4.74 7.19 -5.80
N ILE A 55 -3.81 7.24 -4.85
CA ILE A 55 -2.40 6.92 -5.12
C ILE A 55 -2.23 5.43 -5.45
N LEU A 56 -2.91 4.55 -4.70
CA LEU A 56 -2.88 3.11 -4.91
C LEU A 56 -3.41 2.77 -6.30
N ASP A 57 -4.53 3.35 -6.72
CA ASP A 57 -5.13 3.16 -8.04
C ASP A 57 -4.18 3.62 -9.15
N PHE A 58 -3.59 4.82 -9.00
CA PHE A 58 -2.59 5.32 -9.94
C PHE A 58 -1.35 4.43 -10.05
N VAL A 59 -0.88 3.87 -8.94
CA VAL A 59 0.29 2.98 -8.91
C VAL A 59 -0.05 1.63 -9.55
N LEU A 60 -1.23 1.08 -9.26
CA LEU A 60 -1.72 -0.17 -9.86
C LEU A 60 -1.91 -0.03 -11.38
N ASP A 61 -2.46 1.09 -11.85
CA ASP A 61 -2.61 1.39 -13.29
C ASP A 61 -1.25 1.47 -14.00
N LYS A 62 -0.25 2.09 -13.35
CA LYS A 62 1.12 2.18 -13.85
C LYS A 62 1.89 0.85 -13.89
N LEU A 63 1.47 -0.12 -13.08
CA LEU A 63 2.06 -1.46 -13.01
C LEU A 63 1.34 -2.48 -13.91
N LYS A 64 0.25 -2.06 -14.55
CA LYS A 64 -0.51 -2.83 -15.54
C LYS A 64 0.18 -2.83 -16.90
#